data_AF-A0A7J5CED2-F1
#
_entry.id   AF-A0A7J5CED2-F1
#
_cell.length_a   1.000
_cell.length_b   1.000
_cell.length_c   1.000
_cell.angle_alpha   90.00
_cell.angle_beta   90.00
_cell.angle_gamma   90.00
#
_symmetry.space_group_name_H-M   'P 1'
#
loop_
_entity.id
_entity.type
_entity.pdbx_description
1 polymer ?
#
loop_
_entity_poly.entity_id
_entity_poly.type
_entity_poly.pdbx_seq_one_letter_code
_entity_poly.pdbx_strand_id
1 'polypeptide(L)' 'MTTPEQSRQQEDALETGAVFQDAEGRRTTDAGAGAANADSEADRNAEHLRRGEVGPGVPEE' A
#
# COMPACT_ATOMS: atom_id res chain seq x y z
N MET A 1 -15.33 15.62 2.45
CA MET A 1 -14.37 15.86 3.55
C MET A 1 -14.56 14.75 4.55
N THR A 2 -13.59 13.86 4.72
CA THR A 2 -13.63 12.86 5.80
C THR A 2 -13.35 13.57 7.11
N THR A 3 -14.18 13.33 8.12
CA THR A 3 -14.03 13.91 9.45
C THR A 3 -12.72 13.40 10.06
N PRO A 4 -11.94 14.20 10.80
CA PRO A 4 -10.66 13.77 11.39
C PRO A 4 -10.76 12.49 12.25
N GLU A 5 -11.91 12.21 12.84
CA GLU A 5 -12.18 10.93 13.53
C GLU A 5 -12.20 9.72 12.58
N GLN A 6 -12.70 9.87 11.35
CA GLN A 6 -12.70 8.79 10.35
C GLN A 6 -11.30 8.52 9.80
N SER A 7 -10.41 9.50 9.82
CA SER A 7 -9.00 9.31 9.45
C SER A 7 -8.28 8.48 10.51
N ARG A 8 -8.43 8.84 11.79
CA ARG A 8 -7.82 8.08 12.90
C ARG A 8 -8.29 6.63 12.97
N GLN A 9 -9.59 6.39 12.82
CA GLN A 9 -10.13 5.04 12.82
C GLN A 9 -9.56 4.14 11.70
N GLN A 10 -9.18 4.72 10.56
CA GLN A 10 -8.56 3.97 9.48
C GLN A 10 -7.06 3.74 9.71
N GLU A 11 -6.37 4.67 10.38
CA GLU A 11 -4.99 4.48 10.82
C GLU A 11 -4.90 3.37 11.88
N ASP A 12 -5.81 3.37 12.85
CA ASP A 12 -5.93 2.30 13.85
C ASP A 12 -6.25 0.94 13.17
N ALA A 13 -7.06 0.95 12.12
CA ALA A 13 -7.39 -0.26 11.35
C ALA A 13 -6.19 -0.80 10.56
N LEU A 14 -5.27 0.06 10.12
CA LEU A 14 -4.00 -0.36 9.52
C LEU A 14 -3.06 -0.95 10.57
N GLU A 15 -2.93 -0.31 11.73
CA GLU A 15 -2.08 -0.78 12.83
C GLU A 15 -2.54 -2.14 13.36
N THR A 16 -3.86 -2.38 13.40
CA THR A 16 -4.46 -3.65 13.84
C THR A 16 -4.51 -4.72 12.75
N GLY A 17 -4.16 -4.39 11.51
CA GLY A 17 -4.26 -5.31 10.37
C GLY A 17 -5.70 -5.62 9.92
N ALA A 18 -6.68 -4.81 10.35
CA ALA A 18 -8.06 -4.89 9.90
C ALA A 18 -8.27 -4.30 8.49
N VAL A 19 -7.35 -3.44 8.05
CA VAL A 19 -7.28 -2.86 6.71
C VAL A 19 -5.88 -3.08 6.17
N PHE A 20 -5.79 -3.39 4.89
CA PHE A 20 -4.55 -3.47 4.13
C PHE A 20 -4.44 -2.23 3.24
N GLN A 21 -3.23 -1.68 3.11
CA GLN A 21 -2.95 -0.57 2.20
C GLN A 21 -1.86 -0.99 1.22
N ASP A 22 -2.08 -0.70 -0.06
CA ASP A 22 -1.10 -0.92 -1.13
C ASP A 22 -0.15 0.29 -1.26
N ALA A 23 0.92 0.13 -2.04
CA ALA A 23 1.94 1.14 -2.29
C ALA A 23 1.41 2.38 -3.03
N GLU A 24 0.26 2.28 -3.70
CA GLU A 24 -0.45 3.39 -4.33
C GLU A 24 -1.39 4.11 -3.33
N GLY A 25 -1.41 3.67 -2.07
CA GLY A 25 -2.21 4.23 -0.99
C GLY A 25 -3.67 3.75 -0.96
N ARG A 26 -4.07 2.84 -1.86
CA ARG A 26 -5.42 2.27 -1.89
C ARG A 26 -5.59 1.28 -0.74
N ARG A 27 -6.77 1.32 -0.10
CA ARG A 27 -7.07 0.52 1.10
C ARG A 27 -8.13 -0.54 0.81
N THR A 28 -7.99 -1.71 1.42
CA THR A 28 -8.96 -2.81 1.33
C THR A 28 -9.10 -3.52 2.69
N THR A 29 -10.30 -3.98 3.02
CA THR A 29 -10.53 -4.91 4.16
C THR A 29 -10.48 -6.37 3.74
N ASP A 30 -10.40 -6.65 2.43
CA ASP A 30 -10.32 -8.00 1.88
C ASP A 30 -8.87 -8.49 1.89
N ALA A 31 -8.62 -9.54 2.66
CA ALA A 31 -7.28 -10.11 2.82
C ALA A 31 -6.75 -10.74 1.53
N GLY A 32 -7.61 -11.29 0.67
CA GLY A 32 -7.21 -11.88 -0.61
C GLY A 32 -6.73 -10.83 -1.60
N ALA A 33 -7.45 -9.71 -1.70
CA ALA A 33 -7.06 -8.55 -2.47
C ALA A 33 -5.78 -7.91 -1.92
N GLY A 34 -5.64 -7.83 -0.59
CA GLY A 34 -4.41 -7.37 0.07
C GLY A 34 -3.19 -8.22 -0.31
N ALA A 35 -3.33 -9.54 -0.28
CA ALA A 35 -2.26 -10.47 -0.68
C ALA A 35 -1.91 -10.36 -2.18
N ALA A 36 -2.92 -10.31 -3.05
CA ALA A 36 -2.70 -10.16 -4.50
C ALA A 36 -1.99 -8.85 -4.85
N ASN A 37 -2.30 -7.75 -4.14
CA ASN A 37 -1.62 -6.47 -4.31
C ASN A 37 -0.16 -6.56 -3.86
N ALA A 38 0.12 -7.18 -2.71
CA ALA A 38 1.47 -7.35 -2.19
C ALA A 38 2.35 -8.20 -3.14
N ASP A 39 1.80 -9.28 -3.72
CA ASP A 39 2.52 -10.09 -4.71
C ASP A 39 2.87 -9.28 -5.96
N SER A 40 1.90 -8.53 -6.49
CA SER A 40 2.11 -7.64 -7.64
C SER A 40 3.14 -6.54 -7.37
N GLU A 41 3.19 -6.02 -6.14
CA GLU A 41 4.23 -5.07 -5.70
C GLU A 41 5.61 -5.71 -5.61
N ALA A 42 5.70 -6.96 -5.12
CA ALA A 42 6.96 -7.69 -5.09
C ALA A 42 7.52 -7.88 -6.51
N ASP A 43 6.67 -8.18 -7.49
CA ASP A 43 7.05 -8.29 -8.90
C ASP A 43 7.54 -6.95 -9.48
N ARG A 44 6.83 -5.85 -9.22
CA ARG A 44 7.26 -4.49 -9.61
C ARG A 44 8.60 -4.13 -8.97
N ASN A 45 8.77 -4.40 -7.69
CA ASN A 45 10.03 -4.16 -6.98
C ASN A 45 11.17 -4.98 -7.56
N ALA A 46 10.93 -6.25 -7.90
CA ALA A 46 11.91 -7.09 -8.58
C ALA A 46 12.31 -6.50 -9.95
N GLU A 47 11.38 -5.89 -10.67
CA GLU A 47 11.67 -5.19 -11.91
C GLU A 47 12.52 -3.93 -11.71
N HIS A 48 12.17 -3.08 -10.74
CA HIS A 48 12.96 -1.90 -10.39
C HIS A 48 14.39 -2.27 -9.98
N LEU A 49 14.55 -3.33 -9.18
CA LEU A 49 15.87 -3.85 -8.82
C LEU A 49 16.67 -4.30 -10.05
N ARG A 50 16.04 -4.96 -11.02
CA ARG A 50 16.69 -5.34 -12.29
C ARG A 50 17.13 -4.12 -13.11
N ARG A 51 16.41 -3.00 -12.99
CA ARG A 51 16.72 -1.72 -13.66
C ARG A 51 17.74 -0.87 -12.88
N GLY A 52 18.11 -1.28 -11.67
CA GLY A 52 19.00 -0.51 -10.78
C GLY A 52 18.30 0.66 -10.10
N GLU A 53 16.96 0.68 -10.09
CA GLU A 53 16.13 1.70 -9.46
C GLU A 53 15.94 1.32 -7.98
N VAL A 54 16.81 1.86 -7.11
CA VAL A 54 16.79 1.59 -5.66
C VAL A 54 16.61 2.91 -4.91
N GLY A 55 15.55 3.03 -4.11
CA GLY A 55 15.19 4.24 -3.39
C GLY A 55 13.67 4.39 -3.26
N PRO A 56 13.16 5.47 -2.62
CA PRO A 56 11.73 5.68 -2.37
C PRO A 56 10.84 5.87 -3.62
N GLY A 57 11.32 5.52 -4.82
CA GLY A 57 10.72 5.91 -6.09
C GLY A 57 10.83 7.43 -6.29
N VAL A 58 11.17 7.87 -7.49
CA VAL A 58 10.90 9.27 -7.83
C VAL A 58 9.39 9.34 -8.03
N PRO A 59 8.63 10.17 -7.28
CA PRO A 59 7.22 10.34 -7.58
C PRO A 59 7.11 10.85 -9.02
N GLU A 60 6.44 10.08 -9.88
CA GLU A 60 6.06 10.54 -11.22
C GLU A 60 5.05 11.68 -11.03
N GLU A 61 5.36 12.85 -11.59
CA GLU A 61 4.51 14.06 -11.55
C GLU A 61 3.17 13.89 -12.28
#